data_AF-A0A1E4USQ7-F1
#
_entry.id   AF-A0A1E4USQ7-F1
#
_cell.length_a   1.000
_cell.length_b   1.000
_cell.length_c   1.000
_cell.angle_alpha   90.00
_cell.angle_beta   90.00
_cell.angle_gamma   90.00
#
_symmetry.space_group_name_H-M   'P 1'
#
loop_
_entity.id
_entity.type
_entity.pdbx_description
1 polymer ?
#
loop_
_entity_poly.entity_id
_entity_poly.type
_entity_poly.pdbx_seq_one_letter_code
_entity_poly.pdbx_strand_id
1 'polypeptide(L)'
;MPYPHHVHRELSPSWLVAVLTALGLRAPALREGFSYCELGCGQGLNSLLLAAANPAGRFLAVDYNAQHIEHGRSLATAAGLTNLAFRQASFAELAEEEMQEGFDFIVLHGVYSWVSADNRAAIRRFVQRRLNPGGVLYLGYMSHPGMSAFIGAQRLLWQVAQGAAGGPRERLRAGLDALKALQQSGAGYFAEHPDVARRLARADDADLDFLAHELLCEHWAPLHSAEVIGDIAALGGQFLGSATPLENIDALSLPGHCLALLQGLEAPALRETAKDLARNQAQRRDLFQHGLQSLDAEHHRQALLASCWAALPGAPASGALVFDTRIGPVQGDAQLFSPVLQALAAGPCSFAELLRQPALAAQPGNLSPALQMLLWAGHAHPLMDAPVAPEACQALNRLLAEGDLQGARYGHLAAPSLGAAIPVNRLEMAAARVLLEHPELSGELLYETVLALLRRFALAAGVPEREQLQAFERHTLPIWRQLGVVG
;
A
#
# COMPACT_ATOMS: atom_id res chain seq x y z
N MET A 1 -19.06 -14.45 -0.63
CA MET A 1 -19.02 -13.44 0.45
C MET A 1 -18.29 -12.22 -0.08
N PRO A 2 -18.61 -10.98 0.35
CA PRO A 2 -17.87 -9.81 -0.12
C PRO A 2 -16.42 -9.92 0.36
N TYR A 3 -15.48 -9.88 -0.59
CA TYR A 3 -14.05 -9.84 -0.33
C TYR A 3 -13.68 -8.40 0.06
N PRO A 4 -12.83 -8.18 1.08
CA PRO A 4 -12.47 -6.82 1.45
C PRO A 4 -11.61 -6.17 0.37
N HIS A 5 -12.02 -4.98 -0.05
CA HIS A 5 -11.37 -4.20 -1.10
C HIS A 5 -10.18 -3.39 -0.55
N HIS A 6 -9.12 -4.10 -0.12
CA HIS A 6 -7.90 -3.46 0.35
C HIS A 6 -7.04 -2.94 -0.81
N VAL A 7 -6.54 -1.72 -0.65
CA VAL A 7 -5.60 -1.09 -1.56
C VAL A 7 -4.30 -0.84 -0.81
N HIS A 8 -3.19 -1.20 -1.44
CA HIS A 8 -1.86 -1.08 -0.88
C HIS A 8 -1.10 -0.05 -1.70
N ARG A 9 -1.01 1.18 -1.19
CA ARG A 9 -0.31 2.29 -1.86
C ARG A 9 1.14 1.97 -2.21
N GLU A 10 1.79 1.12 -1.41
CA GLU A 10 3.17 0.70 -1.63
C GLU A 10 3.36 -0.17 -2.88
N LEU A 11 2.27 -0.60 -3.54
CA LEU A 11 2.32 -1.31 -4.82
C LEU A 11 2.38 -0.37 -6.03
N SER A 12 2.11 0.92 -5.84
CA SER A 12 2.13 1.87 -6.96
C SER A 12 3.53 1.97 -7.57
N PRO A 13 3.68 1.93 -8.90
CA PRO A 13 4.97 2.11 -9.56
C PRO A 13 5.65 3.44 -9.17
N SER A 14 4.90 4.54 -9.03
CA SER A 14 5.45 5.84 -8.64
C SER A 14 5.93 5.86 -7.18
N TRP A 15 5.26 5.12 -6.29
CA TRP A 15 5.74 4.89 -4.92
C TRP A 15 7.08 4.15 -4.93
N LEU A 16 7.16 3.03 -5.66
CA LEU A 16 8.36 2.21 -5.75
C LEU A 16 9.54 2.99 -6.34
N VAL A 17 9.30 3.74 -7.43
CA VAL A 17 10.30 4.61 -8.05
C VAL A 17 10.80 5.68 -7.09
N ALA A 18 9.92 6.33 -6.32
CA ALA A 18 10.33 7.34 -5.35
C ALA A 18 11.18 6.77 -4.21
N VAL A 19 10.84 5.58 -3.70
CA VAL A 19 11.63 4.89 -2.68
C VAL A 19 13.01 4.51 -3.23
N LEU A 20 13.06 3.91 -4.42
CA LEU A 20 14.33 3.52 -5.06
C LEU A 20 15.22 4.74 -5.36
N THR A 21 14.62 5.83 -5.85
CA THR A 21 15.33 7.08 -6.09
C THR A 21 15.93 7.61 -4.80
N ALA A 22 15.17 7.61 -3.69
CA ALA A 22 15.66 8.04 -2.38
C ALA A 22 16.80 7.14 -1.83
N LEU A 23 16.83 5.87 -2.22
CA LEU A 23 17.91 4.92 -1.91
C LEU A 23 19.13 5.06 -2.83
N GLY A 24 19.11 5.97 -3.81
CA GLY A 24 20.18 6.11 -4.80
C GLY A 24 20.23 4.97 -5.82
N LEU A 25 19.10 4.33 -6.08
CA LEU A 25 18.96 3.21 -6.99
C LEU A 25 18.22 3.62 -8.25
N ARG A 26 18.60 3.03 -9.39
CA ARG A 26 17.89 3.19 -10.64
C ARG A 26 16.59 2.39 -10.58
N ALA A 27 15.50 3.05 -10.89
CA ALA A 27 14.18 2.47 -10.96
C ALA A 27 13.73 2.30 -12.43
N PRO A 28 12.75 1.43 -12.73
CA PRO A 28 12.15 1.34 -14.04
C PRO A 28 11.54 2.69 -14.50
N ALA A 29 11.65 3.00 -15.79
CA ALA A 29 11.14 4.24 -16.35
C ALA A 29 9.64 4.15 -16.59
N LEU A 30 8.85 4.95 -15.85
CA LEU A 30 7.38 4.90 -15.97
C LEU A 30 6.87 5.57 -17.24
N ARG A 31 7.59 6.58 -17.74
CA ARG A 31 7.19 7.39 -18.90
C ARG A 31 7.26 6.63 -20.23
N GLU A 32 8.21 5.73 -20.37
CA GLU A 32 8.49 5.00 -21.61
C GLU A 32 7.55 3.79 -21.81
N GLY A 33 6.70 3.53 -20.81
CA GLY A 33 5.90 2.31 -20.70
C GLY A 33 6.66 1.24 -19.92
N PHE A 34 5.91 0.43 -19.18
CA PHE A 34 6.46 -0.61 -18.30
C PHE A 34 5.52 -1.82 -18.23
N SER A 35 6.05 -2.98 -17.91
CA SER A 35 5.28 -4.21 -17.66
C SER A 35 5.17 -4.47 -16.15
N TYR A 36 3.96 -4.72 -15.67
CA TYR A 36 3.65 -4.89 -14.25
C TYR A 36 2.84 -6.17 -14.01
N CYS A 37 3.22 -6.96 -13.01
CA CYS A 37 2.49 -8.16 -12.59
C CYS A 37 2.12 -8.12 -11.10
N GLU A 38 0.83 -8.26 -10.78
CA GLU A 38 0.35 -8.49 -9.41
C GLU A 38 0.01 -9.97 -9.24
N LEU A 39 0.78 -10.64 -8.38
CA LEU A 39 0.56 -12.03 -8.02
C LEU A 39 -0.37 -12.12 -6.81
N GLY A 40 -1.42 -12.94 -6.90
CA GLY A 40 -2.47 -13.02 -5.87
C GLY A 40 -3.28 -11.73 -5.77
N CYS A 41 -3.77 -11.23 -6.90
CA CYS A 41 -4.43 -9.92 -6.98
C CYS A 41 -5.79 -9.86 -6.26
N GLY A 42 -6.32 -10.98 -5.78
CA GLY A 42 -7.69 -11.06 -5.28
C GLY A 42 -8.64 -10.53 -6.36
N GLN A 43 -9.62 -9.73 -5.96
CA GLN A 43 -10.55 -9.08 -6.89
C GLN A 43 -9.93 -8.00 -7.80
N GLY A 44 -8.63 -7.73 -7.70
CA GLY A 44 -7.89 -6.92 -8.66
C GLY A 44 -8.00 -5.41 -8.49
N LEU A 45 -8.49 -4.92 -7.34
CA LEU A 45 -8.73 -3.48 -7.16
C LEU A 45 -7.45 -2.63 -7.27
N ASN A 46 -6.32 -3.06 -6.70
CA ASN A 46 -5.03 -2.38 -6.90
C ASN A 46 -4.70 -2.30 -8.40
N SER A 47 -4.66 -3.44 -9.09
CA SER A 47 -4.39 -3.49 -10.53
C SER A 47 -5.34 -2.63 -11.36
N LEU A 48 -6.65 -2.58 -11.05
CA LEU A 48 -7.63 -1.72 -11.73
C LEU A 48 -7.26 -0.24 -11.56
N LEU A 49 -7.05 0.20 -10.32
CA LEU A 49 -6.72 1.59 -9.99
C LEU A 49 -5.38 2.01 -10.62
N LEU A 50 -4.37 1.15 -10.54
CA LEU A 50 -3.04 1.41 -11.08
C LEU A 50 -3.05 1.41 -12.61
N ALA A 51 -3.75 0.48 -13.26
CA ALA A 51 -3.85 0.43 -14.71
C ALA A 51 -4.57 1.67 -15.27
N ALA A 52 -5.65 2.11 -14.62
CA ALA A 52 -6.35 3.33 -14.99
C ALA A 52 -5.47 4.58 -14.82
N ALA A 53 -4.66 4.63 -13.76
CA ALA A 53 -3.77 5.75 -13.47
C ALA A 53 -2.47 5.76 -14.29
N ASN A 54 -2.13 4.65 -14.95
CA ASN A 54 -0.88 4.49 -15.71
C ASN A 54 -1.16 3.94 -17.12
N PRO A 55 -1.67 4.77 -18.06
CA PRO A 55 -2.04 4.33 -19.40
C PRO A 55 -0.88 3.78 -20.23
N ALA A 56 0.37 4.18 -19.92
CA ALA A 56 1.57 3.67 -20.57
C ALA A 56 2.00 2.28 -20.05
N GLY A 57 1.53 1.88 -18.87
CA GLY A 57 1.87 0.59 -18.27
C GLY A 57 1.00 -0.55 -18.81
N ARG A 58 1.56 -1.75 -18.92
CA ARG A 58 0.84 -3.00 -19.24
C ARG A 58 0.78 -3.87 -17.99
N PHE A 59 -0.42 -4.24 -17.59
CA PHE A 59 -0.67 -4.89 -16.31
C PHE A 59 -1.19 -6.32 -16.51
N LEU A 60 -0.66 -7.24 -15.69
CA LEU A 60 -1.17 -8.60 -15.53
C LEU A 60 -1.52 -8.86 -14.06
N ALA A 61 -2.81 -9.07 -13.79
CA ALA A 61 -3.31 -9.43 -12.47
C ALA A 61 -3.62 -10.93 -12.43
N VAL A 62 -2.99 -11.66 -11.50
CA VAL A 62 -3.11 -13.13 -11.41
C VAL A 62 -3.69 -13.56 -10.07
N ASP A 63 -4.67 -14.45 -10.10
CA ASP A 63 -5.24 -15.10 -8.92
C ASP A 63 -5.75 -16.50 -9.30
N TYR A 64 -5.79 -17.44 -8.36
CA TYR A 64 -6.31 -18.79 -8.65
C TYR A 64 -7.84 -18.85 -8.61
N ASN A 65 -8.49 -17.90 -7.93
CA ASN A 65 -9.94 -17.87 -7.76
C ASN A 65 -10.65 -17.25 -8.98
N ALA A 66 -11.41 -18.08 -9.70
CA ALA A 66 -12.16 -17.65 -10.88
C ALA A 66 -13.13 -16.48 -10.61
N GLN A 67 -13.76 -16.43 -9.43
CA GLN A 67 -14.72 -15.37 -9.10
C GLN A 67 -14.03 -14.02 -8.91
N HIS A 68 -12.82 -14.04 -8.34
CA HIS A 68 -11.99 -12.85 -8.19
C HIS A 68 -11.58 -12.29 -9.56
N ILE A 69 -11.13 -13.17 -10.45
CA ILE A 69 -10.74 -12.83 -11.81
C ILE A 69 -11.92 -12.28 -12.61
N GLU A 70 -13.10 -12.90 -12.50
CA GLU A 70 -14.28 -12.44 -13.23
C GLU A 70 -14.75 -11.05 -12.75
N HIS A 71 -14.72 -10.80 -11.44
CA HIS A 71 -15.01 -9.48 -10.89
C HIS A 71 -14.08 -8.40 -11.48
N GLY A 72 -12.77 -8.65 -11.45
CA GLY A 72 -11.78 -7.72 -12.00
C GLY A 72 -11.97 -7.47 -13.49
N ARG A 73 -12.21 -8.52 -14.28
CA ARG A 73 -12.48 -8.42 -15.73
C ARG A 73 -13.73 -7.61 -16.04
N SER A 74 -14.80 -7.82 -15.28
CA SER A 74 -16.05 -7.08 -15.44
C SER A 74 -15.83 -5.58 -15.22
N LEU A 75 -15.10 -5.19 -14.17
CA LEU A 75 -14.80 -3.78 -13.90
C LEU A 75 -13.85 -3.19 -14.95
N ALA A 76 -12.80 -3.91 -15.34
CA ALA A 76 -11.87 -3.45 -16.38
C ALA A 76 -12.58 -3.20 -17.71
N THR A 77 -13.47 -4.12 -18.10
CA THR A 77 -14.27 -4.01 -19.32
C THR A 77 -15.25 -2.83 -19.24
N ALA A 78 -15.95 -2.68 -18.14
CA ALA A 78 -16.89 -1.57 -17.92
C ALA A 78 -16.18 -0.20 -17.88
N ALA A 79 -14.95 -0.15 -17.36
CA ALA A 79 -14.12 1.06 -17.34
C ALA A 79 -13.37 1.31 -18.65
N GLY A 80 -13.41 0.39 -19.62
CA GLY A 80 -12.70 0.49 -20.89
C GLY A 80 -11.17 0.35 -20.78
N LEU A 81 -10.67 -0.33 -19.75
CA LEU A 81 -9.23 -0.54 -19.54
C LEU A 81 -8.71 -1.61 -20.50
N THR A 82 -7.86 -1.18 -21.44
CA THR A 82 -7.24 -2.07 -22.45
C THR A 82 -5.84 -2.52 -22.09
N ASN A 83 -5.24 -1.89 -21.08
CA ASN A 83 -3.87 -2.15 -20.63
C ASN A 83 -3.79 -3.09 -19.42
N LEU A 84 -4.90 -3.70 -18.99
CA LEU A 84 -4.98 -4.64 -17.88
C LEU A 84 -5.55 -5.99 -18.32
N ALA A 85 -4.75 -7.03 -18.18
CA ALA A 85 -5.17 -8.41 -18.36
C ALA A 85 -5.33 -9.12 -17.01
N PHE A 86 -6.35 -9.96 -16.92
CA PHE A 86 -6.56 -10.84 -15.77
C PHE A 86 -6.32 -12.29 -16.14
N ARG A 87 -5.60 -13.03 -15.30
CA ARG A 87 -5.29 -14.45 -15.50
C ARG A 87 -5.71 -15.28 -14.29
N GLN A 88 -6.56 -16.27 -14.54
CA GLN A 88 -6.80 -17.33 -13.57
C GLN A 88 -5.68 -18.36 -13.68
N ALA A 89 -4.85 -18.48 -12.65
CA ALA A 89 -3.79 -19.49 -12.56
C ALA A 89 -3.35 -19.68 -11.11
N SER A 90 -2.98 -20.91 -10.74
CA SER A 90 -2.16 -21.17 -9.56
C SER A 90 -0.71 -20.71 -9.78
N PHE A 91 0.05 -20.52 -8.69
CA PHE A 91 1.48 -20.19 -8.80
C PHE A 91 2.29 -21.30 -9.48
N ALA A 92 1.90 -22.56 -9.30
CA ALA A 92 2.56 -23.69 -9.94
C ALA A 92 2.40 -23.65 -11.47
N GLU A 93 1.17 -23.47 -11.96
CA GLU A 93 0.86 -23.32 -13.38
C GLU A 93 1.57 -22.10 -13.98
N LEU A 94 1.48 -20.94 -13.31
CA LEU A 94 2.08 -19.69 -13.79
C LEU A 94 3.62 -19.81 -13.90
N ALA A 95 4.27 -20.52 -12.97
CA ALA A 95 5.71 -20.70 -12.99
C ALA A 95 6.21 -21.60 -14.14
N GLU A 96 5.32 -22.40 -14.72
CA GLU A 96 5.58 -23.31 -15.85
C GLU A 96 5.08 -22.75 -17.19
N GLU A 97 4.23 -21.72 -17.16
CA GLU A 97 3.71 -21.06 -18.35
C GLU A 97 4.83 -20.38 -19.15
N GLU A 98 4.86 -20.65 -20.46
CA GLU A 98 5.71 -19.97 -21.41
C GLU A 98 5.13 -18.60 -21.77
N MET A 99 5.89 -17.54 -21.50
CA MET A 99 5.56 -16.16 -21.78
C MET A 99 6.71 -15.52 -22.54
N GLN A 100 6.38 -14.72 -23.55
CA GLN A 100 7.40 -14.07 -24.39
C GLN A 100 8.06 -12.88 -23.70
N GLU A 101 7.33 -12.20 -22.82
CA GLU A 101 7.77 -10.96 -22.17
C GLU A 101 7.91 -11.15 -20.65
N GLY A 102 8.86 -10.42 -20.06
CA GLY A 102 8.99 -10.28 -18.61
C GLY A 102 8.36 -8.98 -18.10
N PHE A 103 8.58 -8.71 -16.82
CA PHE A 103 7.98 -7.61 -16.07
C PHE A 103 9.05 -6.73 -15.43
N ASP A 104 8.83 -5.42 -15.48
CA ASP A 104 9.64 -4.41 -14.80
C ASP A 104 9.26 -4.31 -13.32
N PHE A 105 8.01 -4.65 -12.99
CA PHE A 105 7.53 -4.78 -11.64
C PHE A 105 6.82 -6.13 -11.47
N ILE A 106 7.25 -6.91 -10.48
CA ILE A 106 6.47 -8.03 -9.95
C ILE A 106 6.15 -7.68 -8.51
N VAL A 107 4.86 -7.69 -8.14
CA VAL A 107 4.44 -7.40 -6.79
C VAL A 107 3.64 -8.56 -6.21
N LEU A 108 3.83 -8.80 -4.91
CA LEU A 108 3.10 -9.79 -4.14
C LEU A 108 2.83 -9.23 -2.73
N HIS A 109 1.57 -9.04 -2.38
CA HIS A 109 1.16 -8.57 -1.04
C HIS A 109 0.10 -9.50 -0.45
N GLY A 110 0.21 -9.84 0.82
CA GLY A 110 -0.82 -10.64 1.50
C GLY A 110 -0.86 -12.11 1.08
N VAL A 111 0.23 -12.65 0.51
CA VAL A 111 0.26 -14.04 0.00
C VAL A 111 1.43 -14.85 0.57
N TYR A 112 2.65 -14.30 0.61
CA TYR A 112 3.85 -15.09 0.83
C TYR A 112 3.88 -15.84 2.18
N SER A 113 3.29 -15.25 3.22
CA SER A 113 3.13 -15.85 4.56
C SER A 113 1.89 -16.74 4.73
N TRP A 114 1.04 -16.88 3.71
CA TRP A 114 -0.23 -17.63 3.77
C TRP A 114 -0.25 -18.85 2.83
N VAL A 115 0.87 -19.12 2.13
CA VAL A 115 0.99 -20.21 1.17
C VAL A 115 2.02 -21.25 1.61
N SER A 116 1.89 -22.47 1.07
CA SER A 116 2.82 -23.58 1.32
C SER A 116 4.25 -23.27 0.84
N ALA A 117 5.21 -24.06 1.31
CA ALA A 117 6.60 -23.97 0.85
C ALA A 117 6.71 -24.20 -0.67
N ASP A 118 5.93 -25.13 -1.23
CA ASP A 118 5.90 -25.41 -2.67
C ASP A 118 5.38 -24.21 -3.47
N ASN A 119 4.33 -23.54 -2.99
CA ASN A 119 3.84 -22.32 -3.61
C ASN A 119 4.85 -21.16 -3.52
N ARG A 120 5.56 -21.01 -2.39
CA ARG A 120 6.67 -20.05 -2.30
C ARG A 120 7.79 -20.36 -3.29
N ALA A 121 8.12 -21.64 -3.49
CA ALA A 121 9.10 -22.07 -4.48
C ALA A 121 8.63 -21.78 -5.91
N ALA A 122 7.35 -22.00 -6.21
CA ALA A 122 6.76 -21.68 -7.51
C ALA A 122 6.78 -20.17 -7.79
N ILE A 123 6.39 -19.33 -6.80
CA ILE A 123 6.49 -17.86 -6.88
C ILE A 123 7.92 -17.44 -7.20
N ARG A 124 8.89 -17.96 -6.45
CA ARG A 124 10.31 -17.66 -6.66
C ARG A 124 10.81 -18.03 -8.06
N ARG A 125 10.40 -19.20 -8.56
CA ARG A 125 10.71 -19.66 -9.93
C ARG A 125 10.09 -18.76 -10.99
N PHE A 126 8.86 -18.30 -10.79
CA PHE A 126 8.23 -17.32 -11.68
C PHE A 126 9.01 -15.99 -11.69
N VAL A 127 9.32 -15.43 -10.51
CA VAL A 127 10.12 -14.20 -10.40
C VAL A 127 11.46 -14.36 -11.11
N GLN A 128 12.19 -15.45 -10.87
CA GLN A 128 13.49 -15.69 -11.51
C GLN A 128 13.42 -15.69 -13.04
N ARG A 129 12.33 -16.22 -13.61
CA ARG A 129 12.15 -16.34 -15.07
C ARG A 129 11.57 -15.09 -15.73
N ARG A 130 10.78 -14.31 -14.97
CA ARG A 130 9.91 -13.27 -15.53
C ARG A 130 10.24 -11.87 -15.06
N LEU A 131 11.09 -11.68 -14.05
CA LEU A 131 11.56 -10.34 -13.68
C LEU A 131 12.62 -9.89 -14.70
N ASN A 132 12.38 -8.76 -15.36
CA ASN A 132 13.34 -8.19 -16.30
C ASN A 132 14.64 -7.79 -15.58
N PRO A 133 15.79 -7.76 -16.28
CA PRO A 133 16.99 -7.12 -15.75
C PRO A 133 16.71 -5.66 -15.35
N GLY A 134 17.10 -5.26 -14.13
CA GLY A 134 16.74 -3.95 -13.56
C GLY A 134 15.31 -3.85 -13.03
N GLY A 135 14.47 -4.87 -13.26
CA GLY A 135 13.12 -4.97 -12.72
C GLY A 135 13.10 -5.14 -11.20
N VAL A 136 11.99 -4.73 -10.60
CA VAL A 136 11.79 -4.65 -9.15
C VAL A 136 10.77 -5.69 -8.70
N LEU A 137 11.15 -6.51 -7.72
CA LEU A 137 10.23 -7.34 -6.94
C LEU A 137 9.84 -6.59 -5.67
N TYR A 138 8.54 -6.43 -5.46
CA TYR A 138 7.96 -6.10 -4.16
C TYR A 138 7.44 -7.38 -3.49
N LEU A 139 7.83 -7.61 -2.24
CA LEU A 139 7.41 -8.79 -1.47
C LEU A 139 6.90 -8.40 -0.07
N GLY A 140 5.58 -8.47 0.12
CA GLY A 140 4.90 -8.28 1.39
C GLY A 140 4.69 -9.58 2.17
N TYR A 141 5.15 -9.64 3.42
CA TYR A 141 5.04 -10.84 4.27
C TYR A 141 5.03 -10.52 5.77
N MET A 142 4.47 -11.41 6.59
CA MET A 142 4.57 -11.34 8.05
C MET A 142 5.96 -11.77 8.51
N SER A 143 6.51 -11.11 9.51
CA SER A 143 7.88 -11.34 9.96
C SER A 143 8.02 -11.66 11.45
N HIS A 144 9.09 -12.38 11.75
CA HIS A 144 9.68 -12.43 13.08
C HIS A 144 10.46 -11.14 13.37
N PRO A 145 10.57 -10.72 14.65
CA PRO A 145 10.01 -11.35 15.84
C PRO A 145 8.56 -10.93 16.16
N GLY A 146 8.03 -9.87 15.56
CA GLY A 146 6.81 -9.19 16.00
C GLY A 146 5.52 -10.02 15.87
N MET A 147 5.53 -11.08 15.08
CA MET A 147 4.42 -12.03 14.99
C MET A 147 4.62 -13.31 15.81
N SER A 148 5.81 -13.54 16.38
CA SER A 148 6.17 -14.81 17.03
C SER A 148 5.22 -15.15 18.18
N ALA A 149 4.94 -14.16 19.02
CA ALA A 149 4.06 -14.32 20.16
C ALA A 149 2.61 -14.60 19.75
N PHE A 150 2.20 -14.38 18.50
CA PHE A 150 0.84 -14.64 18.04
C PHE A 150 0.64 -16.03 17.42
N ILE A 151 1.73 -16.74 17.08
CA ILE A 151 1.68 -18.04 16.39
C ILE A 151 0.86 -19.07 17.20
N GLY A 152 1.10 -19.16 18.51
CA GLY A 152 0.36 -20.09 19.38
C GLY A 152 -1.14 -19.81 19.42
N ALA A 153 -1.52 -18.54 19.56
CA ALA A 153 -2.91 -18.11 19.55
C ALA A 153 -3.59 -18.39 18.19
N GLN A 154 -2.93 -18.06 17.08
CA GLN A 154 -3.47 -18.32 15.75
C GLN A 154 -3.66 -19.82 15.52
N ARG A 155 -2.72 -20.67 15.97
CA ARG A 155 -2.82 -22.13 15.83
C ARG A 155 -4.04 -22.68 16.55
N LEU A 156 -4.29 -22.27 17.79
CA LEU A 156 -5.47 -22.69 18.53
C LEU A 156 -6.76 -22.20 17.86
N LEU A 157 -6.80 -20.93 17.46
CA LEU A 157 -7.94 -20.34 16.74
C LEU A 157 -8.26 -21.17 15.49
N TRP A 158 -7.26 -21.49 14.68
CA TRP A 158 -7.42 -22.31 13.48
C TRP A 158 -7.95 -23.70 13.81
N GLN A 159 -7.40 -24.39 14.81
CA GLN A 159 -7.85 -25.73 15.22
C GLN A 159 -9.30 -25.74 15.71
N VAL A 160 -9.70 -24.75 16.51
CA VAL A 160 -11.09 -24.59 16.95
C VAL A 160 -12.01 -24.32 15.76
N ALA A 161 -11.61 -23.42 14.86
CA ALA A 161 -12.37 -23.08 13.67
C ALA A 161 -12.61 -24.30 12.75
N GLN A 162 -11.64 -25.21 12.62
CA GLN A 162 -11.80 -26.44 11.83
C GLN A 162 -12.80 -27.44 12.42
N GLY A 163 -13.01 -27.42 13.73
CA GLY A 163 -14.02 -28.23 14.43
C GLY A 163 -15.39 -27.56 14.54
N ALA A 164 -15.49 -26.26 14.22
CA ALA A 164 -16.72 -25.49 14.36
C ALA A 164 -17.64 -25.62 13.14
N ALA A 165 -18.95 -25.62 13.37
CA ALA A 165 -19.96 -25.59 12.33
C ALA A 165 -20.19 -24.15 11.82
N GLY A 166 -20.77 -24.01 10.62
CA GLY A 166 -21.13 -22.73 10.04
C GLY A 166 -20.13 -22.20 9.00
N GLY A 167 -20.31 -20.95 8.59
CA GLY A 167 -19.46 -20.28 7.62
C GLY A 167 -18.15 -19.77 8.23
N PRO A 168 -17.27 -19.15 7.41
CA PRO A 168 -15.99 -18.63 7.88
C PRO A 168 -16.10 -17.68 9.08
N ARG A 169 -17.13 -16.81 9.11
CA ARG A 169 -17.35 -15.87 10.22
C ARG A 169 -17.70 -16.58 11.52
N GLU A 170 -18.61 -17.55 11.49
CA GLU A 170 -19.03 -18.31 12.67
C GLU A 170 -17.85 -19.12 13.23
N ARG A 171 -17.07 -19.75 12.34
CA ARG A 171 -15.87 -20.51 12.74
C ARG A 171 -14.77 -19.62 13.31
N LEU A 172 -14.55 -18.44 12.73
CA LEU A 172 -13.63 -17.43 13.28
C LEU A 172 -14.09 -17.01 14.68
N ARG A 173 -15.38 -16.68 14.84
CA ARG A 173 -15.94 -16.26 16.13
C ARG A 173 -15.73 -17.34 17.20
N ALA A 174 -15.98 -18.60 16.87
CA ALA A 174 -15.72 -19.72 17.78
C ALA A 174 -14.24 -19.77 18.24
N GLY A 175 -13.30 -19.58 17.31
CA GLY A 175 -11.87 -19.54 17.64
C GLY A 175 -11.48 -18.32 18.50
N LEU A 176 -12.02 -17.14 18.19
CA LEU A 176 -11.80 -15.93 19.00
C LEU A 176 -12.38 -16.09 20.41
N ASP A 177 -13.58 -16.63 20.54
CA ASP A 177 -14.24 -16.85 21.83
C ASP A 177 -13.45 -17.86 22.68
N ALA A 178 -12.90 -18.91 22.08
CA ALA A 178 -12.02 -19.86 22.76
C ALA A 178 -10.75 -19.19 23.31
N LEU A 179 -10.11 -18.32 22.52
CA LEU A 179 -8.95 -17.54 22.98
C LEU A 179 -9.32 -16.59 24.11
N LYS A 180 -10.48 -15.91 24.02
CA LYS A 180 -10.94 -14.99 25.07
C LYS A 180 -11.26 -15.74 26.36
N ALA A 181 -11.87 -16.92 26.28
CA ALA A 181 -12.13 -17.76 27.44
C ALA A 181 -10.82 -18.17 28.14
N LEU A 182 -9.78 -18.53 27.37
CA LEU A 182 -8.45 -18.80 27.93
C LEU A 182 -7.82 -17.57 28.59
N GLN A 183 -7.91 -16.40 27.95
CA GLN A 183 -7.42 -15.14 28.52
C GLN A 183 -8.12 -14.82 29.84
N GLN A 184 -9.46 -14.90 29.89
CA GLN A 184 -10.27 -14.63 31.07
C GLN A 184 -10.02 -15.63 32.21
N SER A 185 -9.63 -16.86 31.87
CA SER A 185 -9.25 -17.90 32.85
C SER A 185 -7.86 -17.69 33.45
N GLY A 186 -7.13 -16.64 33.06
CA GLY A 186 -5.79 -16.34 33.56
C GLY A 186 -4.69 -17.24 32.99
N ALA A 187 -4.86 -17.76 31.76
CA ALA A 187 -3.85 -18.60 31.13
C ALA A 187 -2.50 -17.86 31.02
N GLY A 188 -1.42 -18.51 31.48
CA GLY A 188 -0.08 -17.91 31.57
C GLY A 188 0.45 -17.36 30.24
N TYR A 189 0.03 -17.91 29.11
CA TYR A 189 0.35 -17.39 27.78
C TYR A 189 -0.01 -15.90 27.60
N PHE A 190 -1.17 -15.46 28.07
CA PHE A 190 -1.59 -14.05 27.95
C PHE A 190 -0.95 -13.16 29.03
N ALA A 191 -0.51 -13.74 30.14
CA ALA A 191 0.25 -13.02 31.17
C ALA A 191 1.66 -12.67 30.66
N GLU A 192 2.33 -13.61 29.99
CA GLU A 192 3.66 -13.42 29.40
C GLU A 192 3.62 -12.64 28.06
N HIS A 193 2.46 -12.59 27.39
CA HIS A 193 2.28 -11.92 26.09
C HIS A 193 1.09 -10.94 26.08
N PRO A 194 1.17 -9.81 26.81
CA PRO A 194 0.08 -8.83 26.89
C PRO A 194 -0.28 -8.20 25.53
N ASP A 195 0.64 -8.18 24.57
CA ASP A 195 0.35 -7.73 23.20
C ASP A 195 -0.65 -8.63 22.47
N VAL A 196 -0.64 -9.93 22.75
CA VAL A 196 -1.60 -10.87 22.15
C VAL A 196 -2.99 -10.61 22.71
N ALA A 197 -3.09 -10.34 24.02
CA ALA A 197 -4.35 -9.94 24.66
C ALA A 197 -4.89 -8.62 24.07
N ARG A 198 -4.02 -7.60 23.89
CA ARG A 198 -4.40 -6.35 23.22
C ARG A 198 -4.91 -6.58 21.80
N ARG A 199 -4.26 -7.47 21.04
CA ARG A 199 -4.65 -7.79 19.67
C ARG A 199 -6.00 -8.51 19.62
N LEU A 200 -6.25 -9.43 20.56
CA LEU A 200 -7.52 -10.13 20.67
C LEU A 200 -8.68 -9.19 21.02
N ALA A 201 -8.44 -8.21 21.90
CA ALA A 201 -9.45 -7.18 22.22
C ALA A 201 -9.83 -6.35 20.99
N ARG A 202 -8.85 -5.99 20.14
CA ARG A 202 -9.10 -5.24 18.89
C ARG A 202 -9.84 -6.04 17.82
N ALA A 203 -9.91 -7.37 17.94
CA ALA A 203 -10.61 -8.20 16.96
C ALA A 203 -12.14 -8.00 16.99
N ASP A 204 -12.69 -7.41 18.06
CA ASP A 204 -14.12 -7.12 18.17
C ASP A 204 -14.58 -5.96 17.27
N ASP A 205 -13.69 -5.01 17.02
CA ASP A 205 -13.96 -3.84 16.17
C ASP A 205 -13.57 -4.08 14.71
N ALA A 206 -13.01 -5.25 14.39
CA ALA A 206 -12.47 -5.58 13.09
C ALA A 206 -13.52 -6.19 12.16
N ASP A 207 -13.27 -6.07 10.85
CA ASP A 207 -14.05 -6.80 9.85
C ASP A 207 -13.77 -8.31 9.96
N LEU A 208 -14.79 -9.06 10.38
CA LEU A 208 -14.71 -10.49 10.59
C LEU A 208 -14.49 -11.27 9.29
N ASP A 209 -14.89 -10.76 8.13
CA ASP A 209 -14.60 -11.42 6.85
C ASP A 209 -13.11 -11.33 6.55
N PHE A 210 -12.55 -10.14 6.70
CA PHE A 210 -11.11 -9.92 6.53
C PHE A 210 -10.31 -10.79 7.50
N LEU A 211 -10.65 -10.77 8.79
CA LEU A 211 -9.98 -11.60 9.79
C LEU A 211 -10.13 -13.10 9.50
N ALA A 212 -11.27 -13.55 8.97
CA ALA A 212 -11.46 -14.95 8.63
C ALA A 212 -10.57 -15.35 7.45
N HIS A 213 -10.44 -14.47 6.44
CA HIS A 213 -9.52 -14.66 5.32
C HIS A 213 -8.07 -14.72 5.80
N GLU A 214 -7.67 -13.83 6.71
CA GLU A 214 -6.31 -13.74 7.24
C GLU A 214 -5.93 -14.89 8.17
N LEU A 215 -6.82 -15.30 9.07
CA LEU A 215 -6.48 -16.18 10.20
C LEU A 215 -6.88 -17.64 10.00
N LEU A 216 -7.81 -17.94 9.08
CA LEU A 216 -8.25 -19.31 8.83
C LEU A 216 -7.45 -20.04 7.73
N CYS A 217 -6.34 -19.44 7.28
CA CYS A 217 -5.40 -20.09 6.37
C CYS A 217 -4.62 -21.21 7.09
N GLU A 218 -4.53 -22.36 6.44
CA GLU A 218 -3.73 -23.50 6.94
C GLU A 218 -2.23 -23.19 6.99
N HIS A 219 -1.71 -22.53 5.95
CA HIS A 219 -0.29 -22.22 5.83
C HIS A 219 0.05 -20.81 6.30
N TRP A 220 -0.44 -20.44 7.48
CA TRP A 220 -0.15 -19.16 8.13
C TRP A 220 1.21 -19.21 8.84
N ALA A 221 2.20 -18.48 8.33
CA ALA A 221 3.57 -18.51 8.85
C ALA A 221 4.30 -17.15 8.71
N PRO A 222 4.68 -16.50 9.83
CA PRO A 222 5.70 -15.46 9.82
C PRO A 222 7.06 -16.02 9.36
N LEU A 223 7.88 -15.17 8.73
CA LEU A 223 9.17 -15.56 8.17
C LEU A 223 10.31 -14.72 8.76
N HIS A 224 11.53 -15.27 8.79
CA HIS A 224 12.72 -14.49 9.10
C HIS A 224 13.20 -13.74 7.86
N SER A 225 13.47 -12.44 7.98
CA SER A 225 13.90 -11.62 6.84
C SER A 225 15.19 -12.13 6.21
N ALA A 226 16.16 -12.60 7.01
CA ALA A 226 17.39 -13.19 6.49
C ALA A 226 17.16 -14.41 5.58
N GLU A 227 16.18 -15.26 5.89
CA GLU A 227 15.85 -16.43 5.08
C GLU A 227 15.22 -16.00 3.75
N VAL A 228 14.29 -15.04 3.79
CA VAL A 228 13.66 -14.49 2.58
C VAL A 228 14.70 -13.80 1.70
N ILE A 229 15.58 -12.98 2.29
CA ILE A 229 16.68 -12.32 1.58
C ILE A 229 17.61 -13.36 0.96
N GLY A 230 17.99 -14.40 1.69
CA GLY A 230 18.83 -15.50 1.19
C GLY A 230 18.18 -16.28 0.05
N ASP A 231 16.90 -16.60 0.17
CA ASP A 231 16.12 -17.33 -0.84
C ASP A 231 16.03 -16.56 -2.16
N ILE A 232 15.84 -15.24 -2.12
CA ILE A 232 15.83 -14.39 -3.33
C ILE A 232 17.24 -14.17 -3.86
N ALA A 233 18.25 -14.05 -2.99
CA ALA A 233 19.65 -13.92 -3.38
C ALA A 233 20.17 -15.16 -4.12
N ALA A 234 19.75 -16.37 -3.72
CA ALA A 234 20.08 -17.62 -4.41
C ALA A 234 19.59 -17.67 -5.86
N LEU A 235 18.64 -16.80 -6.23
CA LEU A 235 18.07 -16.67 -7.58
C LEU A 235 18.66 -15.49 -8.36
N GLY A 236 19.68 -14.82 -7.79
CA GLY A 236 20.33 -13.66 -8.39
C GLY A 236 19.62 -12.32 -8.12
N GLY A 237 18.63 -12.29 -7.21
CA GLY A 237 18.04 -11.04 -6.74
C GLY A 237 18.90 -10.37 -5.66
N GLN A 238 18.82 -9.06 -5.53
CA GLN A 238 19.53 -8.32 -4.49
C GLN A 238 18.55 -7.51 -3.65
N PHE A 239 18.68 -7.58 -2.33
CA PHE A 239 17.85 -6.81 -1.41
C PHE A 239 18.21 -5.32 -1.47
N LEU A 240 17.19 -4.48 -1.60
CA LEU A 240 17.35 -3.04 -1.79
C LEU A 240 16.96 -2.22 -0.56
N GLY A 241 15.98 -2.71 0.20
CA GLY A 241 15.38 -1.98 1.32
C GLY A 241 13.91 -2.33 1.47
N SER A 242 13.19 -1.49 2.21
CA SER A 242 11.76 -1.61 2.43
C SER A 242 10.98 -0.65 1.53
N ALA A 243 9.83 -1.09 1.03
CA ALA A 243 8.84 -0.24 0.40
C ALA A 243 8.12 0.66 1.42
N THR A 244 8.31 0.45 2.72
CA THR A 244 7.90 1.42 3.76
C THR A 244 9.04 2.44 3.93
N PRO A 245 8.90 3.69 3.44
CA PRO A 245 10.03 4.62 3.33
C PRO A 245 10.75 4.88 4.66
N LEU A 246 10.00 5.03 5.74
CA LEU A 246 10.52 5.22 7.10
C LEU A 246 11.50 4.09 7.51
N GLU A 247 11.26 2.85 7.10
CA GLU A 247 12.07 1.69 7.52
C GLU A 247 13.49 1.68 6.91
N ASN A 248 13.72 2.52 5.90
CA ASN A 248 15.02 2.76 5.28
C ASN A 248 15.82 3.87 5.99
N ILE A 249 15.16 4.66 6.85
CA ILE A 249 15.80 5.73 7.62
C ILE A 249 16.06 5.18 9.02
N ASP A 250 17.23 4.55 9.22
CA ASP A 250 17.57 3.85 10.47
C ASP A 250 17.41 4.76 11.70
N ALA A 251 17.81 6.04 11.61
CA ALA A 251 17.71 7.01 12.70
C ALA A 251 16.28 7.34 13.14
N LEU A 252 15.28 7.09 12.29
CA LEU A 252 13.86 7.35 12.59
C LEU A 252 13.08 6.07 12.86
N SER A 253 13.60 4.90 12.49
CA SER A 253 12.88 3.62 12.57
C SER A 253 13.44 2.65 13.59
N LEU A 254 14.58 2.97 14.23
CA LEU A 254 15.26 2.14 15.21
C LEU A 254 15.60 2.94 16.48
N PRO A 255 15.63 2.31 17.67
CA PRO A 255 16.06 3.00 18.88
C PRO A 255 17.48 3.53 18.72
N GLY A 256 17.72 4.80 19.10
CA GLY A 256 19.02 5.46 18.85
C GLY A 256 20.24 4.72 19.41
N HIS A 257 20.07 4.03 20.55
CA HIS A 257 21.13 3.23 21.19
C HIS A 257 21.49 1.95 20.40
N CYS A 258 20.67 1.53 19.44
CA CYS A 258 20.95 0.39 18.56
C CYS A 258 21.78 0.76 17.33
N LEU A 259 21.85 2.05 16.94
CA LEU A 259 22.42 2.47 15.66
C LEU A 259 23.90 2.10 15.52
N ALA A 260 24.69 2.29 16.59
CA ALA A 260 26.11 1.94 16.60
C ALA A 260 26.35 0.43 16.43
N LEU A 261 25.46 -0.42 16.96
CA LEU A 261 25.56 -1.88 16.82
C LEU A 261 25.38 -2.31 15.36
N LEU A 262 24.53 -1.61 14.61
CA LEU A 262 24.24 -1.95 13.21
C LEU A 262 25.38 -1.56 12.27
N GLN A 263 26.15 -0.51 12.58
CA GLN A 263 27.26 -0.07 11.74
C GLN A 263 28.33 -1.16 11.55
N GLY A 264 28.50 -2.08 12.51
CA GLY A 264 29.42 -3.21 12.40
C GLY A 264 28.89 -4.43 11.64
N LEU A 265 27.63 -4.41 11.16
CA LEU A 265 27.00 -5.53 10.46
C LEU A 265 27.03 -5.27 8.94
N GLU A 266 27.99 -5.88 8.24
CA GLU A 266 28.17 -5.72 6.79
C GLU A 266 27.21 -6.59 5.95
N ALA A 267 26.86 -7.79 6.43
CA ALA A 267 25.98 -8.70 5.71
C ALA A 267 24.53 -8.18 5.72
N PRO A 268 23.89 -7.89 4.56
CA PRO A 268 22.57 -7.27 4.51
C PRO A 268 21.49 -8.05 5.27
N ALA A 269 21.45 -9.39 5.10
CA ALA A 269 20.52 -10.27 5.79
C ALA A 269 20.66 -10.23 7.32
N LEU A 270 21.90 -10.18 7.81
CA LEU A 270 22.19 -10.10 9.24
C LEU A 270 21.80 -8.73 9.80
N ARG A 271 22.12 -7.65 9.08
CA ARG A 271 21.74 -6.28 9.45
C ARG A 271 20.23 -6.15 9.55
N GLU A 272 19.48 -6.67 8.57
CA GLU A 272 18.01 -6.61 8.58
C GLU A 272 17.40 -7.46 9.70
N THR A 273 17.99 -8.61 10.05
CA THR A 273 17.58 -9.39 11.24
C THR A 273 17.75 -8.59 12.53
N ALA A 274 18.87 -7.88 12.68
CA ALA A 274 19.11 -7.03 13.84
C ALA A 274 18.12 -5.85 13.89
N LYS A 275 17.81 -5.25 12.73
CA LYS A 275 16.78 -4.20 12.61
C LYS A 275 15.40 -4.71 13.01
N ASP A 276 15.02 -5.90 12.57
CA ASP A 276 13.73 -6.50 12.90
C ASP A 276 13.57 -6.74 14.41
N LEU A 277 14.63 -7.17 15.09
CA LEU A 277 14.67 -7.27 16.54
C LEU A 277 14.55 -5.90 17.21
N ALA A 278 15.32 -4.91 16.74
CA ALA A 278 15.38 -3.58 17.36
C ALA A 278 14.04 -2.82 17.32
N ARG A 279 13.19 -3.04 16.31
CA ARG A 279 11.86 -2.39 16.19
C ARG A 279 10.67 -3.33 16.36
N ASN A 280 10.93 -4.59 16.75
CA ASN A 280 9.91 -5.63 16.86
C ASN A 280 9.03 -5.73 15.60
N GLN A 281 9.68 -5.93 14.44
CA GLN A 281 9.04 -5.94 13.13
C GLN A 281 8.03 -7.09 13.02
N ALA A 282 6.83 -6.80 12.55
CA ALA A 282 5.75 -7.79 12.42
C ALA A 282 5.31 -8.04 10.96
N GLN A 283 5.54 -7.08 10.07
CA GLN A 283 5.21 -7.17 8.65
C GLN A 283 6.29 -6.46 7.84
N ARG A 284 6.84 -7.11 6.83
CA ARG A 284 7.84 -6.53 5.93
C ARG A 284 7.27 -6.34 4.54
N ARG A 285 7.85 -5.40 3.80
CA ARG A 285 7.54 -5.06 2.42
C ARG A 285 8.86 -4.88 1.71
N ASP A 286 9.53 -5.98 1.42
CA ASP A 286 10.90 -5.94 0.94
C ASP A 286 10.95 -5.66 -0.57
N LEU A 287 11.95 -4.88 -0.97
CA LEU A 287 12.26 -4.59 -2.36
C LEU A 287 13.51 -5.36 -2.78
N PHE A 288 13.42 -6.00 -3.95
CA PHE A 288 14.55 -6.69 -4.57
C PHE A 288 14.69 -6.26 -6.03
N GLN A 289 15.91 -6.31 -6.58
CA GLN A 289 16.16 -6.09 -8.00
C GLN A 289 17.10 -7.15 -8.56
N HIS A 290 16.85 -7.55 -9.80
CA HIS A 290 17.76 -8.41 -10.54
C HIS A 290 18.80 -7.55 -11.28
N GLY A 291 20.09 -7.80 -11.01
CA GLY A 291 21.18 -6.99 -11.54
C GLY A 291 21.14 -5.55 -11.02
N LEU A 292 21.61 -5.34 -9.77
CA LEU A 292 21.58 -4.05 -9.09
C LEU A 292 22.12 -2.90 -9.95
N GLN A 293 21.33 -1.84 -10.03
CA GLN A 293 21.66 -0.64 -10.78
C GLN A 293 21.74 0.56 -9.83
N SER A 294 22.89 0.72 -9.18
CA SER A 294 23.14 1.91 -8.35
C SER A 294 23.35 3.15 -9.22
N LEU A 295 22.85 4.30 -8.75
CA LEU A 295 23.17 5.60 -9.33
C LEU A 295 24.44 6.13 -8.68
N ASP A 296 25.33 6.73 -9.48
CA ASP A 296 26.40 7.53 -8.91
C ASP A 296 25.83 8.81 -8.27
N ALA A 297 26.68 9.54 -7.53
CA ALA A 297 26.25 10.72 -6.79
C ALA A 297 25.62 11.81 -7.67
N GLU A 298 26.09 11.99 -8.91
CA GLU A 298 25.58 13.02 -9.81
C GLU A 298 24.23 12.61 -10.40
N HIS A 299 24.10 11.38 -10.88
CA HIS A 299 22.83 10.86 -11.40
C HIS A 299 21.77 10.74 -10.29
N HIS A 300 22.15 10.34 -9.07
CA HIS A 300 21.24 10.32 -7.94
C HIS A 300 20.72 11.73 -7.61
N ARG A 301 21.63 12.72 -7.56
CA ARG A 301 21.27 14.12 -7.35
C ARG A 301 20.33 14.64 -8.43
N GLN A 302 20.60 14.32 -9.70
CA GLN A 302 19.74 14.70 -10.82
C GLN A 302 18.35 14.07 -10.72
N ALA A 303 18.26 12.78 -10.39
CA ALA A 303 17.00 12.07 -10.21
C ALA A 303 16.15 12.67 -9.07
N LEU A 304 16.78 13.01 -7.94
CA LEU A 304 16.09 13.72 -6.85
C LEU A 304 15.57 15.08 -7.31
N LEU A 305 16.42 15.90 -7.94
CA LEU A 305 16.07 17.24 -8.41
C LEU A 305 14.94 17.26 -9.43
N ALA A 306 14.86 16.23 -10.28
CA ALA A 306 13.83 16.08 -11.29
C ALA A 306 12.46 15.67 -10.71
N SER A 307 12.42 15.10 -9.50
CA SER A 307 11.16 14.67 -8.90
C SER A 307 10.24 15.85 -8.56
N CYS A 308 8.96 15.71 -8.90
CA CYS A 308 7.90 16.67 -8.58
C CYS A 308 6.93 16.05 -7.57
N TRP A 309 6.48 16.83 -6.60
CA TRP A 309 5.70 16.36 -5.45
C TRP A 309 4.43 17.21 -5.31
N ALA A 310 3.34 16.58 -4.88
CA ALA A 310 2.08 17.24 -4.57
C ALA A 310 1.58 16.84 -3.19
N ALA A 311 0.82 17.73 -2.56
CA ALA A 311 0.06 17.43 -1.35
C ALA A 311 -1.06 16.42 -1.64
N LEU A 312 -1.31 15.53 -0.67
CA LEU A 312 -2.47 14.65 -0.67
C LEU A 312 -3.64 15.28 0.12
N PRO A 313 -4.89 14.85 -0.12
CA PRO A 313 -6.04 15.27 0.70
C PRO A 313 -5.77 15.06 2.19
N GLY A 314 -6.06 16.07 3.01
CA GLY A 314 -5.83 16.05 4.46
C GLY A 314 -4.41 16.37 4.91
N ALA A 315 -3.49 16.71 4.00
CA ALA A 315 -2.16 17.17 4.37
C ALA A 315 -2.22 18.49 5.19
N PRO A 316 -1.45 18.62 6.29
CA PRO A 316 -1.34 19.87 7.03
C PRO A 316 -0.73 20.98 6.16
N ALA A 317 -1.20 22.22 6.31
CA ALA A 317 -0.67 23.34 5.53
C ALA A 317 0.71 23.84 6.00
N SER A 318 1.04 23.65 7.28
CA SER A 318 2.31 24.08 7.90
C SER A 318 2.47 23.47 9.30
N GLY A 319 3.64 23.65 9.91
CA GLY A 319 3.91 23.28 11.30
C GLY A 319 4.77 22.03 11.50
N ALA A 320 4.88 21.62 12.77
CA ALA A 320 5.54 20.39 13.18
C ALA A 320 4.64 19.17 12.94
N LEU A 321 5.24 17.99 12.82
CA LEU A 321 4.53 16.73 12.63
C LEU A 321 4.90 15.71 13.70
N VAL A 322 3.99 14.78 13.99
CA VAL A 322 4.27 13.62 14.84
C VAL A 322 4.05 12.36 14.02
N PHE A 323 5.05 11.50 14.01
CA PHE A 323 5.08 10.27 13.24
C PHE A 323 4.99 9.08 14.18
N ASP A 324 3.90 8.31 14.11
CA ASP A 324 3.70 7.14 14.97
C ASP A 324 4.49 5.94 14.45
N THR A 325 5.65 5.68 15.04
CA THR A 325 6.54 4.59 14.64
C THR A 325 6.49 3.42 15.62
N ARG A 326 7.09 2.28 15.25
CA ARG A 326 7.21 1.11 16.14
C ARG A 326 8.12 1.35 17.36
N ILE A 327 8.97 2.38 17.30
CA ILE A 327 9.87 2.75 18.40
C ILE A 327 9.30 3.90 19.26
N GLY A 328 8.03 4.25 19.04
CA GLY A 328 7.36 5.39 19.66
C GLY A 328 7.18 6.58 18.70
N PRO A 329 6.48 7.64 19.14
CA PRO A 329 6.25 8.82 18.31
C PRO A 329 7.55 9.58 18.05
N VAL A 330 7.82 9.88 16.78
CA VAL A 330 8.97 10.66 16.33
C VAL A 330 8.50 12.08 15.96
N GLN A 331 9.19 13.09 16.49
CA GLN A 331 8.84 14.50 16.26
C GLN A 331 9.53 15.02 14.99
N GLY A 332 8.76 15.57 14.07
CA GLY A 332 9.24 16.30 12.90
C GLY A 332 9.30 17.80 13.17
N ASP A 333 10.50 18.38 13.12
CA ASP A 333 10.73 19.80 13.40
C ASP A 333 10.01 20.71 12.39
N ALA A 334 9.28 21.71 12.90
CA ALA A 334 8.62 22.73 12.09
C ALA A 334 9.59 23.50 11.17
N GLN A 335 10.86 23.67 11.56
CA GLN A 335 11.88 24.32 10.74
C GLN A 335 12.15 23.57 9.43
N LEU A 336 11.95 22.25 9.41
CA LEU A 336 12.10 21.41 8.22
C LEU A 336 10.74 21.20 7.53
N PHE A 337 9.70 20.82 8.26
CA PHE A 337 8.43 20.42 7.65
C PHE A 337 7.54 21.59 7.24
N SER A 338 7.50 22.68 8.00
CA SER A 338 6.65 23.83 7.67
C SER A 338 6.92 24.42 6.28
N PRO A 339 8.17 24.70 5.85
CA PRO A 339 8.42 25.22 4.50
C PRO A 339 8.04 24.23 3.39
N VAL A 340 8.22 22.92 3.61
CA VAL A 340 7.82 21.88 2.64
C VAL A 340 6.30 21.82 2.51
N LEU A 341 5.58 21.78 3.64
CA LEU A 341 4.11 21.73 3.67
C LEU A 341 3.49 22.98 3.04
N GLN A 342 4.02 24.17 3.33
CA GLN A 342 3.54 25.42 2.75
C GLN A 342 3.73 25.46 1.23
N ALA A 343 4.87 24.96 0.74
CA ALA A 343 5.14 24.85 -0.69
C ALA A 343 4.13 23.92 -1.38
N LEU A 344 3.92 22.73 -0.81
CA LEU A 344 3.00 21.73 -1.37
C LEU A 344 1.53 22.17 -1.27
N ALA A 345 1.17 22.94 -0.25
CA ALA A 345 -0.17 23.53 -0.10
C ALA A 345 -0.45 24.62 -1.14
N ALA A 346 0.60 25.31 -1.63
CA ALA A 346 0.48 26.28 -2.72
C ALA A 346 0.34 25.62 -4.10
N GLY A 347 0.82 24.38 -4.25
CA GLY A 347 0.70 23.58 -5.45
C GLY A 347 1.82 22.55 -5.59
N PRO A 348 1.83 21.76 -6.68
CA PRO A 348 2.94 20.86 -6.97
C PRO A 348 4.26 21.62 -7.05
N CYS A 349 5.30 21.05 -6.45
CA CYS A 349 6.65 21.62 -6.52
C CYS A 349 7.70 20.54 -6.69
N SER A 350 8.75 20.88 -7.45
CA SER A 350 9.91 20.02 -7.63
C SER A 350 10.82 20.03 -6.40
N PHE A 351 11.58 18.96 -6.22
CA PHE A 351 12.66 18.91 -5.24
C PHE A 351 13.66 20.06 -5.44
N ALA A 352 13.94 20.40 -6.70
CA ALA A 352 14.80 21.53 -7.05
C ALA A 352 14.22 22.88 -6.59
N GLU A 353 12.91 23.10 -6.69
CA GLU A 353 12.25 24.31 -6.19
C GLU A 353 12.24 24.38 -4.67
N LEU A 354 11.96 23.26 -4.00
CA LEU A 354 12.04 23.16 -2.55
C LEU A 354 13.44 23.54 -2.04
N LEU A 355 14.50 23.04 -2.69
CA LEU A 355 15.88 23.38 -2.35
C LEU A 355 16.25 24.85 -2.55
N ARG A 356 15.51 25.63 -3.35
CA ARG A 356 15.76 27.08 -3.50
C ARG A 356 15.29 27.87 -2.28
N GLN A 357 14.44 27.29 -1.43
CA GLN A 357 13.98 27.97 -0.23
C GLN A 357 15.11 28.06 0.81
N PRO A 358 15.39 29.23 1.40
CA PRO A 358 16.52 29.39 2.33
C PRO A 358 16.53 28.40 3.49
N ALA A 359 15.36 28.08 4.05
CA ALA A 359 15.21 27.14 5.17
C ALA A 359 15.59 25.70 4.81
N LEU A 360 15.42 25.30 3.55
CA LEU A 360 15.71 23.96 3.05
C LEU A 360 17.11 23.88 2.43
N ALA A 361 17.56 24.95 1.77
CA ALA A 361 18.91 25.10 1.25
C ALA A 361 20.00 24.96 2.34
N ALA A 362 19.67 25.35 3.58
CA ALA A 362 20.56 25.20 4.73
C ALA A 362 20.75 23.74 5.19
N GLN A 363 19.87 22.82 4.77
CA GLN A 363 19.85 21.42 5.21
C GLN A 363 19.43 20.46 4.07
N PRO A 364 20.13 20.47 2.91
CA PRO A 364 19.70 19.76 1.70
C PRO A 364 19.62 18.24 1.90
N GLY A 365 20.49 17.68 2.77
CA GLY A 365 20.49 16.25 3.10
C GLY A 365 19.24 15.77 3.83
N ASN A 366 18.49 16.67 4.46
CA ASN A 366 17.28 16.34 5.21
C ASN A 366 16.01 16.36 4.34
N LEU A 367 16.06 16.94 3.13
CA LEU A 367 14.88 17.11 2.29
C LEU A 367 14.34 15.78 1.75
N SER A 368 15.21 14.90 1.25
CA SER A 368 14.77 13.57 0.77
C SER A 368 14.15 12.74 1.90
N PRO A 369 14.79 12.57 3.09
CA PRO A 369 14.15 11.94 4.24
C PRO A 369 12.81 12.59 4.64
N ALA A 370 12.69 13.92 4.63
CA ALA A 370 11.44 14.60 4.96
C ALA A 370 10.31 14.25 3.98
N LEU A 371 10.60 14.25 2.67
CA LEU A 371 9.62 13.85 1.64
C LEU A 371 9.23 12.38 1.77
N GLN A 372 10.17 11.49 2.09
CA GLN A 372 9.88 10.07 2.37
C GLN A 372 8.99 9.90 3.61
N MET A 373 9.18 10.72 4.64
CA MET A 373 8.30 10.75 5.81
C MET A 373 6.90 11.25 5.47
N LEU A 374 6.76 12.28 4.62
CA LEU A 374 5.47 12.77 4.15
C LEU A 374 4.76 11.76 3.23
N LEU A 375 5.51 11.04 2.39
CA LEU A 375 5.01 9.93 1.57
C LEU A 375 4.43 8.82 2.46
N TRP A 376 5.20 8.39 3.45
CA TRP A 376 4.79 7.38 4.41
C TRP A 376 3.59 7.85 5.27
N ALA A 377 3.55 9.10 5.70
CA ALA A 377 2.42 9.65 6.45
C ALA A 377 1.16 9.89 5.60
N GLY A 378 1.26 9.79 4.27
CA GLY A 378 0.14 10.07 3.37
C GLY A 378 -0.19 11.56 3.25
N HIS A 379 0.80 12.43 3.42
CA HIS A 379 0.66 13.87 3.25
C HIS A 379 1.17 14.39 1.90
N ALA A 380 2.09 13.66 1.27
CA ALA A 380 2.61 14.04 -0.04
C ALA A 380 2.81 12.80 -0.92
N HIS A 381 2.83 13.00 -2.23
CA HIS A 381 3.10 11.95 -3.20
C HIS A 381 3.90 12.50 -4.39
N PRO A 382 4.84 11.74 -4.97
CA PRO A 382 5.44 12.12 -6.24
C PRO A 382 4.37 12.19 -7.35
N LEU A 383 4.47 13.20 -8.22
CA LEU A 383 3.71 13.26 -9.46
C LEU A 383 4.37 12.39 -10.53
N MET A 384 3.54 11.85 -11.42
CA MET A 384 4.01 11.16 -12.61
C MET A 384 4.62 12.14 -13.59
N ASP A 385 5.85 11.87 -14.02
CA ASP A 385 6.43 12.49 -15.22
C ASP A 385 6.00 11.70 -16.47
N ALA A 386 4.68 11.60 -16.69
CA ALA A 386 4.09 10.86 -17.81
C ALA A 386 2.79 11.53 -18.27
N PRO A 387 2.33 11.25 -19.51
CA PRO A 387 1.03 11.72 -19.98
C PRO A 387 -0.09 11.26 -19.03
N VAL A 388 -0.85 12.23 -18.53
CA VAL A 388 -2.02 12.02 -17.67
C VAL A 388 -3.23 11.79 -18.58
N ALA A 389 -3.87 10.63 -18.47
CA ALA A 389 -5.13 10.31 -19.17
C ALA A 389 -6.26 10.21 -18.12
N PRO A 390 -6.98 11.30 -17.83
CA PRO A 390 -8.00 11.30 -16.79
C PRO A 390 -9.21 10.45 -17.16
N GLU A 391 -9.49 10.20 -18.44
CA GLU A 391 -10.74 9.57 -18.89
C GLU A 391 -10.90 8.15 -18.36
N ALA A 392 -9.84 7.33 -18.41
CA ALA A 392 -9.85 5.96 -17.90
C ALA A 392 -10.01 5.93 -16.36
N CYS A 393 -9.30 6.83 -15.66
CA CYS A 393 -9.46 7.00 -14.21
C CYS A 393 -10.88 7.41 -13.85
N GLN A 394 -11.44 8.41 -14.51
CA GLN A 394 -12.78 8.93 -14.25
C GLN A 394 -13.87 7.91 -14.58
N ALA A 395 -13.70 7.12 -15.65
CA ALA A 395 -14.59 6.02 -15.99
C ALA A 395 -14.61 4.96 -14.88
N LEU A 396 -13.43 4.50 -14.43
CA LEU A 396 -13.32 3.57 -13.31
C LEU A 396 -13.89 4.18 -12.01
N ASN A 397 -13.52 5.42 -11.69
CA ASN A 397 -13.95 6.12 -10.47
C ASN A 397 -15.48 6.23 -10.41
N ARG A 398 -16.16 6.42 -11.55
CA ARG A 398 -17.62 6.46 -11.60
C ARG A 398 -18.24 5.10 -11.22
N LEU A 399 -17.67 4.01 -11.72
CA LEU A 399 -18.11 2.65 -11.40
C LEU A 399 -17.85 2.31 -9.93
N LEU A 400 -16.69 2.68 -9.39
CA LEU A 400 -16.35 2.45 -7.99
C LEU A 400 -17.27 3.27 -7.06
N ALA A 401 -17.50 4.54 -7.37
CA ALA A 401 -18.39 5.39 -6.59
C ALA A 401 -19.84 4.89 -6.63
N GLU A 402 -20.31 4.43 -7.79
CA GLU A 402 -21.64 3.82 -7.91
C GLU A 402 -21.75 2.47 -7.19
N GLY A 403 -20.72 1.63 -7.29
CA GLY A 403 -20.66 0.36 -6.58
C GLY A 403 -20.62 0.52 -5.06
N ASP A 404 -19.92 1.54 -4.54
CA ASP A 404 -19.91 1.84 -3.10
C ASP A 404 -21.30 2.20 -2.60
N LEU A 405 -22.04 3.04 -3.34
CA LEU A 405 -23.43 3.38 -3.03
C LEU A 405 -24.35 2.14 -3.03
N GLN A 406 -24.04 1.14 -3.84
CA GLN A 406 -24.74 -0.15 -3.90
C GLN A 406 -24.26 -1.16 -2.83
N GLY A 407 -23.30 -0.79 -1.99
CA GLY A 407 -22.84 -1.59 -0.86
C GLY A 407 -21.57 -2.42 -1.13
N ALA A 408 -20.87 -2.20 -2.23
CA ALA A 408 -19.59 -2.88 -2.52
C ALA A 408 -18.47 -2.47 -1.56
N ARG A 409 -18.57 -1.30 -0.89
CA ARG A 409 -17.60 -0.80 0.11
C ARG A 409 -16.20 -0.51 -0.49
N TYR A 410 -16.14 0.14 -1.65
CA TYR A 410 -14.87 0.63 -2.18
C TYR A 410 -14.40 1.85 -1.37
N GLY A 411 -13.10 1.93 -1.09
CA GLY A 411 -12.52 3.00 -0.28
C GLY A 411 -11.44 3.84 -0.98
N HIS A 412 -11.29 3.70 -2.30
CA HIS A 412 -10.21 4.35 -3.06
C HIS A 412 -10.67 4.76 -4.45
N LEU A 413 -10.11 5.85 -4.97
CA LEU A 413 -10.27 6.33 -6.33
C LEU A 413 -8.91 6.49 -7.02
N ALA A 414 -8.86 6.26 -8.32
CA ALA A 414 -7.67 6.43 -9.14
C ALA A 414 -7.37 7.93 -9.34
N ALA A 415 -6.09 8.29 -9.21
CA ALA A 415 -5.57 9.64 -9.37
C ALA A 415 -4.50 9.62 -10.48
N PRO A 416 -4.83 10.03 -11.72
CA PRO A 416 -3.95 9.85 -12.87
C PRO A 416 -2.65 10.64 -12.74
N SER A 417 -2.68 11.83 -12.12
CA SER A 417 -1.45 12.63 -11.90
C SER A 417 -0.45 11.98 -10.94
N LEU A 418 -0.91 11.04 -10.10
CA LEU A 418 -0.05 10.30 -9.17
C LEU A 418 0.41 8.96 -9.74
N GLY A 419 -0.22 8.44 -10.79
CA GLY A 419 -0.04 7.05 -11.20
C GLY A 419 -0.44 6.07 -10.08
N ALA A 420 -1.36 6.49 -9.20
CA ALA A 420 -1.70 5.82 -7.95
C ALA A 420 -3.18 6.02 -7.61
N ALA A 421 -3.58 5.52 -6.44
CA ALA A 421 -4.91 5.73 -5.88
C ALA A 421 -4.85 6.60 -4.63
N ILE A 422 -5.96 7.29 -4.34
CA ILE A 422 -6.16 8.03 -3.10
C ILE A 422 -7.26 7.38 -2.25
N PRO A 423 -7.12 7.36 -0.91
CA PRO A 423 -8.19 6.91 -0.03
C PRO A 423 -9.34 7.91 -0.06
N VAL A 424 -10.57 7.40 0.02
CA VAL A 424 -11.77 8.21 0.10
C VAL A 424 -12.76 7.61 1.09
N ASN A 425 -13.53 8.48 1.74
CA ASN A 425 -14.63 8.07 2.61
C ASN A 425 -15.97 8.00 1.83
N ARG A 426 -17.04 7.60 2.51
CA ARG A 426 -18.38 7.45 1.89
C ARG A 426 -18.98 8.76 1.38
N LEU A 427 -18.79 9.86 2.10
CA LEU A 427 -19.25 11.18 1.64
C LEU A 427 -18.53 11.57 0.37
N GLU A 428 -17.22 11.36 0.35
CA GLU A 428 -16.34 11.61 -0.78
C GLU A 428 -16.70 10.73 -1.99
N MET A 429 -17.03 9.45 -1.79
CA MET A 429 -17.56 8.58 -2.87
C MET A 429 -18.85 9.14 -3.48
N ALA A 430 -19.80 9.56 -2.65
CA ALA A 430 -21.05 10.14 -3.13
C ALA A 430 -20.81 11.46 -3.88
N ALA A 431 -19.92 12.32 -3.37
CA ALA A 431 -19.52 13.56 -4.04
C ALA A 431 -18.81 13.27 -5.38
N ALA A 432 -17.90 12.29 -5.42
CA ALA A 432 -17.24 11.85 -6.65
C ALA A 432 -18.26 11.39 -7.69
N ARG A 433 -19.26 10.58 -7.29
CA ARG A 433 -20.30 10.10 -8.20
C ARG A 433 -21.06 11.23 -8.87
N VAL A 434 -21.33 12.32 -8.15
CA VAL A 434 -22.00 13.52 -8.68
C VAL A 434 -21.06 14.32 -9.59
N LEU A 435 -19.86 14.63 -9.11
CA LEU A 435 -18.91 15.49 -9.81
C LEU A 435 -18.32 14.86 -11.08
N LEU A 436 -18.31 13.53 -11.18
CA LEU A 436 -17.91 12.80 -12.40
C LEU A 436 -18.96 12.87 -13.51
N GLU A 437 -20.19 13.31 -13.22
CA GLU A 437 -21.24 13.56 -14.22
C GLU A 437 -21.52 15.05 -14.39
N HIS A 438 -21.41 15.82 -13.31
CA HIS A 438 -21.72 17.25 -13.25
C HIS A 438 -20.58 18.00 -12.55
N PRO A 439 -19.42 18.18 -13.22
CA PRO A 439 -18.20 18.74 -12.62
C PRO A 439 -18.32 20.20 -12.17
N GLU A 440 -19.32 20.92 -12.69
CA GLU A 440 -19.64 22.31 -12.38
C GLU A 440 -20.41 22.51 -11.08
N LEU A 441 -21.01 21.45 -10.53
CA LEU A 441 -21.81 21.56 -9.31
C LEU A 441 -20.94 21.97 -8.11
N SER A 442 -21.48 22.91 -7.32
CA SER A 442 -20.85 23.43 -6.11
C SER A 442 -21.89 23.96 -5.13
N GLY A 443 -21.47 24.17 -3.88
CA GLY A 443 -22.26 24.77 -2.81
C GLY A 443 -23.57 24.02 -2.54
N GLU A 444 -24.67 24.78 -2.45
CA GLU A 444 -25.99 24.25 -2.07
C GLU A 444 -26.48 23.15 -3.01
N LEU A 445 -26.25 23.32 -4.32
CA LEU A 445 -26.76 22.38 -5.32
C LEU A 445 -26.00 21.05 -5.29
N LEU A 446 -24.67 21.10 -5.08
CA LEU A 446 -23.88 19.89 -4.85
C LEU A 446 -24.35 19.17 -3.58
N TYR A 447 -24.56 19.93 -2.49
CA TYR A 447 -25.04 19.38 -1.23
C TYR A 447 -26.37 18.63 -1.36
N GLU A 448 -27.39 19.28 -1.92
CA GLU A 448 -28.71 18.67 -2.06
C GLU A 448 -28.68 17.45 -3.00
N THR A 449 -27.83 17.48 -4.04
CA THR A 449 -27.68 16.36 -4.96
C THR A 449 -26.99 15.16 -4.29
N VAL A 450 -25.89 15.37 -3.57
CA VAL A 450 -25.21 14.33 -2.78
C VAL A 450 -26.15 13.75 -1.73
N LEU A 451 -26.91 14.60 -1.05
CA LEU A 451 -27.87 14.17 -0.03
C LEU A 451 -29.01 13.35 -0.62
N ALA A 452 -29.57 13.77 -1.76
CA ALA A 452 -30.59 13.01 -2.47
C ALA A 452 -30.07 11.64 -2.91
N LEU A 453 -28.82 11.58 -3.38
CA LEU A 453 -28.17 10.33 -3.77
C LEU A 453 -28.01 9.38 -2.58
N LEU A 454 -27.47 9.86 -1.46
CA LEU A 454 -27.30 9.06 -0.23
C LEU A 454 -28.64 8.54 0.32
N ARG A 455 -29.69 9.37 0.30
CA ARG A 455 -31.05 8.97 0.72
C ARG A 455 -31.63 7.88 -0.18
N ARG A 456 -31.43 7.99 -1.50
CA ARG A 456 -31.95 7.03 -2.48
C ARG A 456 -31.42 5.62 -2.24
N PHE A 457 -30.16 5.48 -1.87
CA PHE A 457 -29.54 4.17 -1.60
C PHE A 457 -29.80 3.64 -0.19
N ALA A 458 -30.75 4.25 0.55
CA ALA A 458 -31.15 3.85 1.91
C ALA A 458 -29.96 3.65 2.87
N LEU A 459 -28.89 4.41 2.65
CA LEU A 459 -27.69 4.37 3.48
C LEU A 459 -28.01 5.10 4.80
N ALA A 460 -28.60 4.36 5.74
CA ALA A 460 -29.09 4.85 7.02
C ALA A 460 -27.99 5.29 8.01
N ALA A 461 -26.71 5.21 7.64
CA ALA A 461 -25.59 5.59 8.49
C ALA A 461 -25.14 7.03 8.17
N GLY A 462 -25.72 7.99 8.91
CA GLY A 462 -25.28 9.39 9.00
C GLY A 462 -25.56 10.22 7.76
N VAL A 463 -26.62 11.03 7.81
CA VAL A 463 -26.73 12.17 6.89
C VAL A 463 -25.49 13.04 7.14
N PRO A 464 -24.64 13.29 6.13
CA PRO A 464 -23.47 14.12 6.33
C PRO A 464 -23.91 15.51 6.76
N GLU A 465 -23.22 16.06 7.75
CA GLU A 465 -23.45 17.44 8.15
C GLU A 465 -23.03 18.37 7.01
N ARG A 466 -23.78 19.45 6.80
CA ARG A 466 -23.48 20.45 5.76
C ARG A 466 -22.02 20.93 5.83
N GLU A 467 -21.48 21.06 7.04
CA GLU A 467 -20.10 21.45 7.29
C GLU A 467 -19.07 20.47 6.70
N GLN A 468 -19.37 19.17 6.68
CA GLN A 468 -18.47 18.15 6.13
C GLN A 468 -18.30 18.31 4.61
N LEU A 469 -19.39 18.57 3.88
CA LEU A 469 -19.30 18.79 2.44
C LEU A 469 -18.66 20.14 2.11
N GLN A 470 -18.94 21.18 2.90
CA GLN A 470 -18.26 22.47 2.75
C GLN A 470 -16.74 22.34 2.99
N ALA A 471 -16.33 21.53 3.97
CA ALA A 471 -14.92 21.21 4.20
C ALA A 471 -14.31 20.44 3.01
N PHE A 472 -15.03 19.46 2.47
CA PHE A 472 -14.63 18.76 1.25
C PHE A 472 -14.42 19.72 0.07
N GLU A 473 -15.38 20.61 -0.22
CA GLU A 473 -15.29 21.57 -1.32
C GLU A 473 -14.12 22.55 -1.16
N ARG A 474 -13.82 22.95 0.08
CA ARG A 474 -12.75 23.92 0.38
C ARG A 474 -11.36 23.29 0.37
N HIS A 475 -11.23 22.06 0.86
CA HIS A 475 -9.91 21.47 1.18
C HIS A 475 -9.55 20.24 0.34
N THR A 476 -10.54 19.46 -0.09
CA THR A 476 -10.32 18.19 -0.79
C THR A 476 -10.54 18.33 -2.30
N LEU A 477 -11.65 18.96 -2.71
CA LEU A 477 -12.02 19.09 -4.12
C LEU A 477 -10.96 19.80 -4.99
N PRO A 478 -10.29 20.88 -4.54
CA PRO A 478 -9.23 21.51 -5.34
C PRO A 478 -8.07 20.55 -5.60
N ILE A 479 -7.68 19.74 -4.62
CA ILE A 479 -6.64 18.72 -4.75
C ILE A 479 -7.11 17.63 -5.72
N TRP A 480 -8.35 17.16 -5.61
CA TRP A 480 -8.89 16.15 -6.53
C TRP A 480 -8.89 16.60 -8.00
N ARG A 481 -9.27 17.86 -8.26
CA ARG A 481 -9.20 18.45 -9.61
C ARG A 481 -7.75 18.55 -10.09
N GLN A 482 -6.83 19.00 -9.24
CA GLN A 482 -5.40 19.03 -9.56
C GLN A 482 -4.87 17.63 -9.90
N LEU A 483 -5.34 16.59 -9.21
CA LEU A 483 -4.90 15.22 -9.41
C LEU A 483 -5.61 14.51 -10.58
N GLY A 484 -6.70 15.08 -11.11
CA GLY A 484 -7.51 14.50 -12.18
C GLY A 484 -8.48 13.40 -11.72
N VAL A 485 -8.78 13.34 -10.42
CA VAL A 485 -9.72 12.35 -9.84
C VAL A 485 -11.15 12.61 -10.33
N VAL A 486 -11.50 13.90 -10.44
CA VAL A 486 -12.75 14.44 -10.99
C VAL A 486 -12.46 15.71 -11.80
N GLY A 487 -13.41 16.09 -12.66
CA GLY A 487 -13.34 17.34 -13.44
C GLY A 487 -12.26 17.31 -14.50
#